data_AF-A0A9D5ZML4-F1
#
_entry.id   AF-A0A9D5ZML4-F1
#
_cell.length_a   1.000
_cell.length_b   1.000
_cell.length_c   1.000
_cell.angle_alpha   90.00
_cell.angle_beta   90.00
_cell.angle_gamma   90.00
#
_symmetry.space_group_name_H-M   'P 1'
#
loop_
_entity.id
_entity.type
_entity.pdbx_description
1 polymer ?
#
loop_
_entity_poly.entity_id
_entity_poly.type
_entity_poly.pdbx_seq_one_letter_code
_entity_poly.pdbx_strand_id
1 'polypeptide(L)'
;MIHAYIEKTIQYLSSAEALKSIEQDPYWPKWNTPWWHMLLLHEMELTKNIPAVAISKMVEILKTYYLPTFPITSDELPVGADPCRKIACFCAVGGIYQVLFAYGVDVDQELPWMRPWFFRYQLPDGGLNCDEKAYIKQHPKSSIISTLPCLEAVLFCCKRKLLPEEIAFLDKGANYLLKQRLFRKVSTGEVIREDWQEIRFPRFYEYDFLRGFYFLVKWRDLGLGKFFIPDELVEEVEALVARQMTAEGIQLRRYHLCDKRSYNPAPDGTWGWGEASEFDLLKAVSFNGSICLPLTKKWNEVKPKTALVTKAYEITYKNPLKLNIGDVVKIEKRESDPDFLGWVYCSDSRGIRGWISERYLNEDSSSDAAMSMVIKNYDATELTVAPNEKVKIYYEEFGWAWSKNALGAKGWIPKKSLQVL
;
A
#
# COMPACT_ATOMS: atom_id res chain seq x y z
N MET A 1 11.35 23.81 -16.92
CA MET A 1 11.61 24.28 -15.54
C MET A 1 11.89 23.12 -14.58
N ILE A 2 11.00 22.13 -14.44
CA ILE A 2 11.20 20.97 -13.53
C ILE A 2 12.49 20.17 -13.78
N HIS A 3 12.93 20.03 -15.04
CA HIS A 3 14.15 19.29 -15.40
C HIS A 3 15.41 19.90 -14.75
N ALA A 4 15.52 21.24 -14.72
CA ALA A 4 16.65 21.91 -14.07
C ALA A 4 16.70 21.65 -12.55
N TYR A 5 15.53 21.54 -11.89
CA TYR A 5 15.47 21.20 -10.47
C TYR A 5 15.80 19.73 -10.19
N ILE A 6 15.47 18.83 -11.13
CA ILE A 6 15.92 17.42 -11.07
C ILE A 6 17.45 17.35 -11.21
N GLU A 7 18.03 18.02 -12.20
CA GLU A 7 19.48 18.06 -12.39
C GLU A 7 20.20 18.64 -11.17
N LYS A 8 19.71 19.75 -10.61
CA LYS A 8 20.25 20.34 -9.38
C LYS A 8 20.20 19.36 -8.20
N THR A 9 19.11 18.60 -8.07
CA THR A 9 18.98 17.55 -7.04
C THR A 9 20.01 16.44 -7.23
N ILE A 10 20.20 15.95 -8.46
CA ILE A 10 21.18 14.89 -8.78
C ILE A 10 22.62 15.39 -8.54
N GLN A 11 22.92 16.64 -8.91
CA GLN A 11 24.22 17.26 -8.65
C GLN A 11 24.48 17.40 -7.15
N TYR A 12 23.50 17.87 -6.37
CA TYR A 12 23.60 17.93 -4.92
C TYR A 12 23.88 16.56 -4.31
N LEU A 13 23.12 15.53 -4.69
CA LEU A 13 23.32 14.15 -4.21
C LEU A 13 24.71 13.59 -4.54
N SER A 14 25.39 14.11 -5.57
CA SER A 14 26.77 13.71 -5.92
C SER A 14 27.85 14.49 -5.18
N SER A 15 27.48 15.52 -4.42
CA SER A 15 28.42 16.47 -3.82
C SER A 15 28.99 15.99 -2.49
N ALA A 16 30.15 16.51 -2.10
CA ALA A 16 30.73 16.29 -0.78
C ALA A 16 29.82 16.78 0.36
N GLU A 17 29.02 17.83 0.11
CA GLU A 17 28.04 18.35 1.07
C GLU A 17 26.96 17.30 1.39
N ALA A 18 26.38 16.65 0.37
CA ALA A 18 25.41 15.60 0.57
C ALA A 18 26.01 14.39 1.31
N LEU A 19 27.22 13.96 0.95
CA LEU A 19 27.87 12.83 1.63
C LEU A 19 28.13 13.13 3.11
N LYS A 20 28.59 14.35 3.43
CA LYS A 20 28.76 14.82 4.80
C LYS A 20 27.42 14.89 5.55
N SER A 21 26.34 15.31 4.87
CA SER A 21 25.00 15.30 5.47
C SER A 21 24.57 13.88 5.85
N ILE A 22 24.77 12.87 4.98
CA ILE A 22 24.44 11.47 5.28
C ILE A 22 25.25 10.96 6.49
N GLU A 23 26.54 11.29 6.56
CA GLU A 23 27.41 10.92 7.70
C GLU A 23 26.94 11.53 9.03
N GLN A 24 26.52 12.79 8.97
CA GLN A 24 26.04 13.50 10.15
C GLN A 24 24.74 12.87 10.66
N ASP A 25 23.74 12.72 9.79
CA ASP A 25 22.50 12.01 10.08
C ASP A 25 21.83 11.60 8.76
N PRO A 26 21.51 10.32 8.56
CA PRO A 26 20.97 9.88 7.29
C PRO A 26 19.54 10.41 7.05
N TYR A 27 18.81 10.88 8.05
CA TYR A 27 17.40 11.28 7.95
C TYR A 27 17.18 12.78 8.24
N TRP A 28 17.71 13.27 9.34
CA TRP A 28 17.56 14.66 9.79
C TRP A 28 18.63 15.58 9.20
N PRO A 29 18.30 16.87 8.95
CA PRO A 29 17.02 17.53 9.14
C PRO A 29 15.97 17.26 8.03
N LYS A 30 14.70 17.41 8.38
CA LYS A 30 13.58 17.52 7.43
C LYS A 30 13.60 18.90 6.75
N TRP A 31 13.32 19.02 5.46
CA TRP A 31 13.02 18.05 4.40
C TRP A 31 14.09 18.10 3.30
N ASN A 32 15.34 18.42 3.66
CA ASN A 32 16.37 18.86 2.71
C ASN A 32 17.69 18.07 2.81
N THR A 33 17.68 16.94 3.52
CA THR A 33 18.78 15.97 3.46
C THR A 33 18.70 15.10 2.22
N PRO A 34 19.80 14.43 1.85
CA PRO A 34 19.83 13.47 0.74
C PRO A 34 18.70 12.43 0.78
N TRP A 35 18.26 12.03 1.97
CA TRP A 35 17.11 11.14 2.16
C TRP A 35 15.83 11.63 1.49
N TRP A 36 15.47 12.89 1.67
CA TRP A 36 14.23 13.47 1.12
C TRP A 36 14.34 13.69 -0.39
N HIS A 37 15.52 14.06 -0.88
CA HIS A 37 15.80 14.13 -2.31
C HIS A 37 15.67 12.76 -2.98
N MET A 38 16.24 11.71 -2.37
CA MET A 38 16.16 10.34 -2.86
C MET A 38 14.73 9.81 -2.86
N LEU A 39 13.96 10.06 -1.79
CA LEU A 39 12.54 9.70 -1.73
C LEU A 39 11.72 10.42 -2.82
N LEU A 40 11.95 11.72 -3.02
CA LEU A 40 11.23 12.47 -4.05
C LEU A 40 11.54 11.92 -5.46
N LEU A 41 12.83 11.68 -5.77
CA LEU A 41 13.21 11.06 -7.03
C LEU A 41 12.55 9.68 -7.19
N HIS A 42 12.47 8.88 -6.14
CA HIS A 42 11.77 7.60 -6.19
C HIS A 42 10.27 7.74 -6.46
N GLU A 43 9.57 8.66 -5.79
CA GLU A 43 8.16 8.92 -6.03
C GLU A 43 7.86 9.51 -7.41
N MET A 44 8.85 10.15 -8.03
CA MET A 44 8.82 10.61 -9.42
C MET A 44 9.19 9.51 -10.44
N GLU A 45 9.40 8.26 -10.00
CA GLU A 45 9.85 7.13 -10.84
C GLU A 45 11.27 7.32 -11.43
N LEU A 46 12.11 8.11 -10.77
CA LEU A 46 13.48 8.46 -11.19
C LEU A 46 14.56 7.85 -10.27
N THR A 47 14.28 6.73 -9.61
CA THR A 47 15.23 6.11 -8.66
C THR A 47 16.59 5.81 -9.29
N LYS A 48 16.63 5.40 -10.57
CA LYS A 48 17.88 5.09 -11.27
C LYS A 48 18.77 6.32 -11.55
N ASN A 49 18.22 7.53 -11.42
CA ASN A 49 18.96 8.78 -11.56
C ASN A 49 19.65 9.20 -10.26
N ILE A 50 19.39 8.52 -9.14
CA ILE A 50 20.10 8.79 -7.88
C ILE A 50 21.58 8.43 -8.09
N PRO A 51 22.53 9.32 -7.77
CA PRO A 51 23.96 9.02 -7.89
C PRO A 51 24.38 7.81 -7.07
N ALA A 52 25.16 6.91 -7.67
CA ALA A 52 25.65 5.70 -7.00
C ALA A 52 26.40 6.01 -5.70
N VAL A 53 27.16 7.11 -5.67
CA VAL A 53 27.92 7.55 -4.48
C VAL A 53 27.01 7.85 -3.28
N ALA A 54 25.83 8.44 -3.52
CA ALA A 54 24.85 8.70 -2.47
C ALA A 54 24.22 7.40 -1.95
N ILE A 55 23.88 6.47 -2.85
CA ILE A 55 23.32 5.17 -2.49
C ILE A 55 24.31 4.37 -1.65
N SER A 56 25.56 4.24 -2.12
CA SER A 56 26.61 3.52 -1.41
C SER A 56 26.85 4.12 -0.03
N LYS A 57 26.91 5.46 0.08
CA LYS A 57 27.10 6.12 1.36
C LYS A 57 25.91 5.94 2.30
N MET A 58 24.69 6.01 1.78
CA MET A 58 23.48 5.76 2.55
C MET A 58 23.47 4.32 3.12
N VAL A 59 23.77 3.31 2.29
CA VAL A 59 23.87 1.91 2.74
C VAL A 59 24.96 1.74 3.80
N GLU A 60 26.15 2.32 3.58
CA GLU A 60 27.27 2.29 4.54
C GLU A 60 26.84 2.82 5.91
N ILE A 61 26.22 4.00 5.97
CA ILE A 61 25.78 4.61 7.22
C ILE A 61 24.65 3.81 7.87
N LEU A 62 23.66 3.34 7.11
CA LEU A 62 22.52 2.60 7.66
C LEU A 62 22.88 1.24 8.28
N LYS A 63 24.05 0.68 7.97
CA LYS A 63 24.56 -0.55 8.62
C LYS A 63 24.88 -0.36 10.10
N THR A 64 25.23 0.85 10.52
CA THR A 64 25.77 1.11 11.87
C THR A 64 25.05 2.25 12.60
N TYR A 65 24.34 3.12 11.90
CA TYR A 65 23.81 4.35 12.49
C TYR A 65 22.65 4.13 13.46
N TYR A 66 21.69 3.30 13.06
CA TYR A 66 20.46 3.03 13.82
C TYR A 66 20.60 1.80 14.70
N LEU A 67 19.87 1.79 15.82
CA LEU A 67 19.69 0.60 16.62
C LEU A 67 18.89 -0.44 15.81
N PRO A 68 19.29 -1.73 15.79
CA PRO A 68 18.54 -2.79 15.11
C PRO A 68 17.28 -3.25 15.89
N THR A 69 16.85 -2.43 16.86
CA THR A 69 15.68 -2.62 17.72
C THR A 69 14.91 -1.30 17.79
N PHE A 70 13.67 -1.36 18.25
CA PHE A 70 12.85 -0.20 18.59
C PHE A 70 12.67 -0.15 20.11
N PRO A 71 13.56 0.55 20.85
CA PRO A 71 13.46 0.68 22.31
C PRO A 71 12.14 1.33 22.70
N ILE A 72 11.32 0.65 23.50
CA ILE A 72 10.00 1.14 23.91
C ILE A 72 10.12 2.04 25.15
N THR A 73 11.08 1.73 26.02
CA THR A 73 11.36 2.47 27.26
C THR A 73 12.78 3.03 27.27
N SER A 74 13.03 4.02 28.12
CA SER A 74 14.36 4.62 28.27
C SER A 74 15.43 3.62 28.71
N ASP A 75 15.04 2.59 29.47
CA ASP A 75 15.96 1.60 30.03
C ASP A 75 16.46 0.60 28.97
N GLU A 76 15.77 0.52 27.83
CA GLU A 76 16.18 -0.27 26.67
C GLU A 76 17.20 0.46 25.79
N LEU A 77 17.40 1.77 26.00
CA LEU A 77 18.36 2.55 25.22
C LEU A 77 19.79 2.30 25.71
N PRO A 78 20.75 2.05 24.79
CA PRO A 78 22.15 2.03 25.16
C PRO A 78 22.59 3.35 25.79
N VAL A 79 23.46 3.28 26.79
CA VAL A 79 23.99 4.45 27.49
C VAL A 79 24.63 5.41 26.47
N GLY A 80 24.20 6.67 26.49
CA GLY A 80 24.70 7.72 25.60
C GLY A 80 24.09 7.73 24.19
N ALA A 81 23.16 6.83 23.87
CA ALA A 81 22.42 6.88 22.62
C ALA A 81 21.44 8.07 22.61
N ASP A 82 21.47 8.86 21.53
CA ASP A 82 20.50 9.93 21.29
C ASP A 82 19.14 9.32 20.89
N PRO A 83 18.08 9.45 21.71
CA PRO A 83 16.78 8.83 21.42
C PRO A 83 16.11 9.39 20.16
N CYS A 84 16.40 10.64 19.76
CA CYS A 84 15.78 11.26 18.59
C CYS A 84 16.45 10.85 17.27
N ARG A 85 17.72 10.42 17.33
CA ARG A 85 18.54 10.13 16.14
C ARG A 85 18.89 8.67 15.99
N LYS A 86 19.00 7.92 17.08
CA LYS A 86 19.43 6.50 17.05
C LYS A 86 18.28 5.51 16.94
N ILE A 87 17.06 5.94 17.25
CA ILE A 87 15.85 5.16 17.05
C ILE A 87 15.29 5.51 15.67
N ALA A 88 15.22 4.53 14.78
CA ALA A 88 14.59 4.74 13.49
C ALA A 88 13.06 4.77 13.65
N CYS A 89 12.37 5.58 12.84
CA CYS A 89 10.92 5.48 12.69
C CYS A 89 10.57 4.39 11.66
N PHE A 90 9.52 3.59 11.91
CA PHE A 90 9.03 2.59 10.94
C PHE A 90 8.76 3.19 9.55
N CYS A 91 8.10 4.35 9.51
CA CYS A 91 7.80 5.02 8.25
C CYS A 91 9.06 5.47 7.49
N ALA A 92 10.12 5.83 8.20
CA ALA A 92 11.40 6.18 7.61
C ALA A 92 12.04 4.93 6.99
N VAL A 93 12.18 3.85 7.76
CA VAL A 93 12.77 2.60 7.26
C VAL A 93 11.99 2.03 6.09
N GLY A 94 10.65 1.99 6.16
CA GLY A 94 9.81 1.55 5.04
C GLY A 94 9.98 2.41 3.79
N GLY A 95 10.22 3.72 3.93
CA GLY A 95 10.50 4.61 2.81
C GLY A 95 11.86 4.34 2.17
N ILE A 96 12.95 4.35 2.94
CA ILE A 96 14.30 4.16 2.37
C ILE A 96 14.51 2.74 1.83
N TYR A 97 13.87 1.74 2.43
CA TYR A 97 13.89 0.35 1.93
C TYR A 97 13.44 0.32 0.47
N GLN A 98 12.33 0.99 0.15
CA GLN A 98 11.79 1.07 -1.22
C GLN A 98 12.75 1.75 -2.19
N VAL A 99 13.40 2.85 -1.76
CA VAL A 99 14.39 3.55 -2.59
C VAL A 99 15.58 2.65 -2.91
N LEU A 100 16.19 2.03 -1.89
CA LEU A 100 17.38 1.19 -2.05
C LEU A 100 17.06 -0.04 -2.92
N PHE A 101 15.93 -0.69 -2.67
CA PHE A 101 15.47 -1.83 -3.47
C PHE A 101 15.24 -1.44 -4.93
N ALA A 102 14.50 -0.34 -5.18
CA ALA A 102 14.23 0.12 -6.53
C ALA A 102 15.50 0.56 -7.28
N TYR A 103 16.51 1.06 -6.56
CA TYR A 103 17.84 1.33 -7.12
C TYR A 103 18.57 0.05 -7.53
N GLY A 104 18.35 -1.05 -6.82
CA GLY A 104 18.91 -2.37 -7.12
C GLY A 104 19.79 -2.94 -6.02
N VAL A 105 19.82 -2.31 -4.83
CA VAL A 105 20.49 -2.86 -3.64
C VAL A 105 19.75 -4.11 -3.18
N ASP A 106 20.49 -5.16 -2.83
CA ASP A 106 19.93 -6.28 -2.06
C ASP A 106 19.79 -5.85 -0.60
N VAL A 107 18.66 -5.20 -0.28
CA VAL A 107 18.43 -4.59 1.04
C VAL A 107 18.42 -5.64 2.15
N ASP A 108 17.90 -6.83 1.88
CA ASP A 108 17.84 -7.91 2.89
C ASP A 108 19.23 -8.48 3.20
N GLN A 109 20.15 -8.48 2.22
CA GLN A 109 21.55 -8.83 2.46
C GLN A 109 22.34 -7.70 3.12
N GLU A 110 22.21 -6.47 2.63
CA GLU A 110 23.02 -5.33 3.08
C GLU A 110 22.56 -4.77 4.44
N LEU A 111 21.27 -4.85 4.74
CA LEU A 111 20.60 -4.29 5.91
C LEU A 111 19.62 -5.31 6.51
N PRO A 112 20.10 -6.49 6.96
CA PRO A 112 19.27 -7.63 7.33
C PRO A 112 18.36 -7.40 8.54
N TRP A 113 18.55 -6.30 9.26
CA TRP A 113 17.70 -5.90 10.38
C TRP A 113 16.37 -5.30 9.93
N MET A 114 16.30 -4.63 8.77
CA MET A 114 15.16 -3.77 8.41
C MET A 114 13.86 -4.53 8.17
N ARG A 115 13.91 -5.62 7.39
CA ARG A 115 12.69 -6.34 7.00
C ARG A 115 12.08 -7.11 8.18
N PRO A 116 12.85 -7.89 8.98
CA PRO A 116 12.32 -8.55 10.18
C PRO A 116 11.77 -7.58 11.22
N TRP A 117 12.32 -6.35 11.26
CA TRP A 117 11.90 -5.30 12.19
C TRP A 117 10.43 -4.90 12.00
N PHE A 118 9.90 -4.91 10.77
CA PHE A 118 8.49 -4.59 10.52
C PHE A 118 7.53 -5.58 11.18
N PHE A 119 7.83 -6.88 11.11
CA PHE A 119 6.95 -7.92 11.63
C PHE A 119 7.02 -8.00 13.16
N ARG A 120 8.21 -7.76 13.73
CA ARG A 120 8.46 -7.85 15.18
C ARG A 120 7.60 -6.89 15.99
N TYR A 121 7.32 -5.71 15.46
CA TYR A 121 6.63 -4.63 16.18
C TYR A 121 5.20 -4.38 15.67
N GLN A 122 4.64 -5.29 14.86
CA GLN A 122 3.25 -5.17 14.42
C GLN A 122 2.30 -5.30 15.62
N LEU A 123 1.46 -4.29 15.83
CA LEU A 123 0.52 -4.22 16.93
C LEU A 123 -0.69 -5.15 16.70
N PRO A 124 -1.44 -5.53 17.76
CA PRO A 124 -2.58 -6.44 17.66
C PRO A 124 -3.71 -5.98 16.72
N ASP A 125 -3.85 -4.68 16.47
CA ASP A 125 -4.82 -4.13 15.53
C ASP A 125 -4.41 -4.28 14.05
N GLY A 126 -3.18 -4.73 13.80
CA GLY A 126 -2.61 -5.07 12.50
C GLY A 126 -1.67 -4.02 11.91
N GLY A 127 -1.52 -2.86 12.55
CA GLY A 127 -0.62 -1.79 12.10
C GLY A 127 0.69 -1.69 12.89
N LEU A 128 1.37 -0.56 12.72
CA LEU A 128 2.59 -0.13 13.40
C LEU A 128 2.40 1.28 13.97
N ASN A 129 3.25 1.71 14.90
CA ASN A 129 3.29 3.09 15.36
C ASN A 129 4.74 3.55 15.56
N CYS A 130 5.09 4.75 15.11
CA CYS A 130 6.43 5.31 15.36
C CYS A 130 6.55 5.99 16.74
N ASP A 131 5.45 6.17 17.48
CA ASP A 131 5.46 6.63 18.87
C ASP A 131 5.63 5.41 19.80
N GLU A 132 6.77 5.34 20.48
CA GLU A 132 7.13 4.31 21.45
C GLU A 132 6.06 4.17 22.54
N LYS A 133 5.43 5.29 22.94
CA LYS A 133 4.38 5.31 23.97
C LYS A 133 3.12 4.57 23.53
N ALA A 134 2.94 4.29 22.23
CA ALA A 134 1.82 3.49 21.77
C ALA A 134 1.91 2.03 22.27
N TYR A 135 3.12 1.51 22.48
CA TYR A 135 3.39 0.12 22.80
C TYR A 135 3.21 -0.23 24.28
N ILE A 136 3.23 0.78 25.17
CA ILE A 136 3.02 0.60 26.62
C ILE A 136 1.55 0.76 27.03
N LYS A 137 0.67 1.16 26.12
CA LYS A 137 -0.76 1.35 26.43
C LYS A 137 -1.46 0.01 26.56
N GLN A 138 -2.42 -0.07 27.50
CA GLN A 138 -3.29 -1.25 27.67
C GLN A 138 -4.00 -1.64 26.35
N HIS A 139 -4.38 -0.64 25.56
CA HIS A 139 -4.95 -0.81 24.23
C HIS A 139 -4.10 -0.05 23.22
N PRO A 140 -3.02 -0.67 22.71
CA PRO A 140 -2.13 -0.01 21.77
C PRO A 140 -2.88 0.35 20.48
N LYS A 141 -2.50 1.47 19.88
CA LYS A 141 -3.13 1.99 18.66
C LYS A 141 -2.07 2.22 17.60
N SER A 142 -2.28 1.64 16.44
CA SER A 142 -1.44 1.89 15.27
C SER A 142 -1.74 3.22 14.60
N SER A 143 -0.79 3.67 13.79
CA SER A 143 -0.91 4.84 12.91
C SER A 143 -0.78 4.39 11.45
N ILE A 144 -1.73 4.78 10.60
CA ILE A 144 -1.67 4.49 9.15
C ILE A 144 -0.36 5.01 8.53
N ILE A 145 0.09 6.21 8.94
CA ILE A 145 1.34 6.84 8.48
C ILE A 145 2.56 5.97 8.82
N SER A 146 2.56 5.35 10.00
CA SER A 146 3.64 4.46 10.44
C SER A 146 3.58 3.08 9.79
N THR A 147 2.38 2.65 9.40
CA THR A 147 2.08 1.29 8.94
C THR A 147 2.35 1.13 7.45
N LEU A 148 1.78 2.02 6.63
CA LEU A 148 1.71 1.81 5.19
C LEU A 148 3.08 1.73 4.50
N PRO A 149 4.09 2.58 4.81
CA PRO A 149 5.40 2.46 4.18
C PRO A 149 6.06 1.08 4.39
N CYS A 150 5.83 0.44 5.54
CA CYS A 150 6.34 -0.91 5.82
C CYS A 150 5.57 -1.98 5.04
N LEU A 151 4.25 -1.84 4.92
CA LEU A 151 3.44 -2.73 4.07
C LEU A 151 3.88 -2.64 2.60
N GLU A 152 4.10 -1.43 2.11
CA GLU A 152 4.60 -1.17 0.75
C GLU A 152 5.98 -1.77 0.53
N ALA A 153 6.91 -1.62 1.48
CA ALA A 153 8.23 -2.23 1.40
C ALA A 153 8.14 -3.76 1.31
N VAL A 154 7.31 -4.40 2.13
CA VAL A 154 7.17 -5.87 2.10
C VAL A 154 6.53 -6.35 0.80
N LEU A 155 5.49 -5.66 0.32
CA LEU A 155 4.75 -6.03 -0.89
C LEU A 155 5.53 -5.78 -2.18
N PHE A 156 6.09 -4.58 -2.34
CA PHE A 156 6.70 -4.14 -3.61
C PHE A 156 8.18 -4.46 -3.72
N CYS A 157 8.86 -4.73 -2.60
CA CYS A 157 10.29 -4.94 -2.57
C CYS A 157 10.63 -6.40 -2.26
N CYS A 158 10.12 -7.31 -3.08
CA CYS A 158 10.38 -8.75 -2.98
C CYS A 158 10.52 -9.37 -4.37
N LYS A 159 11.70 -9.91 -4.72
CA LYS A 159 11.94 -10.62 -5.99
C LYS A 159 11.59 -12.11 -5.93
N ARG A 160 11.53 -12.66 -4.72
CA ARG A 160 11.14 -14.06 -4.44
C ARG A 160 9.64 -14.16 -4.13
N LYS A 161 9.14 -15.38 -3.97
CA LYS A 161 7.83 -15.61 -3.36
C LYS A 161 7.81 -15.09 -1.92
N LEU A 162 6.66 -14.55 -1.51
CA LEU A 162 6.44 -14.12 -0.13
C LEU A 162 6.40 -15.33 0.81
N LEU A 163 6.98 -15.16 1.99
CA LEU A 163 6.95 -16.13 3.08
C LEU A 163 5.61 -16.04 3.85
N PRO A 164 5.19 -17.11 4.54
CA PRO A 164 3.94 -17.10 5.30
C PRO A 164 3.81 -15.95 6.31
N GLU A 165 4.90 -15.60 7.00
CA GLU A 165 4.93 -14.48 7.95
C GLU A 165 4.72 -13.12 7.28
N GLU A 166 5.22 -12.95 6.05
CA GLU A 166 5.06 -11.72 5.27
C GLU A 166 3.62 -11.58 4.76
N ILE A 167 3.04 -12.70 4.29
CA ILE A 167 1.63 -12.76 3.90
C ILE A 167 0.74 -12.40 5.11
N ALA A 168 1.01 -12.99 6.28
CA ALA A 168 0.27 -12.69 7.50
C ALA A 168 0.42 -11.21 7.94
N PHE A 169 1.61 -10.64 7.81
CA PHE A 169 1.85 -9.22 8.08
C PHE A 169 1.04 -8.32 7.14
N LEU A 170 1.07 -8.59 5.84
CA LEU A 170 0.34 -7.84 4.82
C LEU A 170 -1.17 -7.95 5.02
N ASP A 171 -1.69 -9.14 5.34
CA ASP A 171 -3.12 -9.35 5.61
C ASP A 171 -3.61 -8.62 6.85
N LYS A 172 -2.83 -8.65 7.94
CA LYS A 172 -3.15 -7.86 9.14
C LYS A 172 -3.17 -6.36 8.83
N GLY A 173 -2.19 -5.88 8.07
CA GLY A 173 -2.11 -4.49 7.62
C GLY A 173 -3.27 -4.08 6.70
N ALA A 174 -3.63 -4.92 5.74
CA ALA A 174 -4.76 -4.68 4.85
C ALA A 174 -6.09 -4.63 5.62
N ASN A 175 -6.31 -5.57 6.54
CA ASN A 175 -7.49 -5.58 7.41
C ASN A 175 -7.53 -4.36 8.34
N TYR A 176 -6.38 -3.90 8.83
CA TYR A 176 -6.27 -2.65 9.57
C TYR A 176 -6.80 -1.47 8.71
N LEU A 177 -6.24 -1.25 7.51
CA LEU A 177 -6.68 -0.18 6.59
C LEU A 177 -8.18 -0.26 6.24
N LEU A 178 -8.70 -1.46 6.02
CA LEU A 178 -10.12 -1.69 5.69
C LEU A 178 -11.04 -1.37 6.86
N LYS A 179 -10.66 -1.70 8.10
CA LYS A 179 -11.42 -1.31 9.30
C LYS A 179 -11.53 0.19 9.45
N GLN A 180 -10.49 0.95 9.04
CA GLN A 180 -10.57 2.40 8.99
C GLN A 180 -11.31 2.91 7.75
N ARG A 181 -11.75 2.07 6.82
CA ARG A 181 -12.20 2.51 5.49
C ARG A 181 -11.21 3.53 4.90
N LEU A 182 -9.92 3.21 4.96
CA LEU A 182 -8.75 4.02 4.59
C LEU A 182 -8.47 5.25 5.48
N PHE A 183 -9.46 6.00 5.96
CA PHE A 183 -9.21 7.29 6.62
C PHE A 183 -10.20 7.67 7.73
N ARG A 184 -10.99 6.72 8.25
CA ARG A 184 -12.02 6.93 9.27
C ARG A 184 -11.68 6.24 10.60
N LYS A 185 -12.13 6.83 11.70
CA LYS A 185 -12.06 6.22 13.02
C LYS A 185 -12.99 5.01 13.04
N VAL A 186 -12.47 3.86 13.49
CA VAL A 186 -13.27 2.63 13.61
C VAL A 186 -14.48 2.80 14.54
N SER A 187 -14.33 3.58 15.61
CA SER A 187 -15.36 3.73 16.65
C SER A 187 -16.52 4.64 16.26
N THR A 188 -16.28 5.67 15.44
CA THR A 188 -17.30 6.71 15.13
C THR A 188 -17.64 6.81 13.64
N GLY A 189 -16.80 6.28 12.75
CA GLY A 189 -16.94 6.47 11.30
C GLY A 189 -16.55 7.87 10.79
N GLU A 190 -16.21 8.79 11.70
CA GLU A 190 -15.70 10.12 11.35
C GLU A 190 -14.34 10.03 10.66
N VAL A 191 -14.06 11.00 9.78
CA VAL A 191 -12.74 11.15 9.17
C VAL A 191 -11.69 11.43 10.27
N ILE A 192 -10.54 10.74 10.19
CA ILE A 192 -9.44 10.87 11.16
C ILE A 192 -8.78 12.24 11.01
N ARG A 193 -8.47 12.62 9.78
CA ARG A 193 -7.99 13.95 9.38
C ARG A 193 -8.55 14.30 8.00
N GLU A 194 -9.18 15.47 7.88
CA GLU A 194 -9.80 15.94 6.63
C GLU A 194 -8.83 15.93 5.44
N ASP A 195 -7.56 16.25 5.71
CA ASP A 195 -6.51 16.35 4.72
C ASP A 195 -6.14 14.99 4.07
N TRP A 196 -6.58 13.86 4.63
CA TRP A 196 -6.37 12.51 4.06
C TRP A 196 -7.31 12.19 2.90
N GLN A 197 -8.39 12.96 2.72
CA GLN A 197 -9.31 12.83 1.57
C GLN A 197 -8.84 13.60 0.33
N GLU A 198 -7.69 14.25 0.41
CA GLU A 198 -7.06 14.96 -0.70
C GLU A 198 -5.74 14.28 -1.07
N ILE A 199 -5.58 14.00 -2.37
CA ILE A 199 -4.35 13.45 -2.93
C ILE A 199 -3.23 14.48 -2.77
N ARG A 200 -2.08 14.05 -2.25
CA ARG A 200 -0.89 14.88 -2.08
C ARG A 200 0.31 14.29 -2.80
N PHE A 201 1.22 15.16 -3.21
CA PHE A 201 2.51 14.76 -3.76
C PHE A 201 3.57 15.82 -3.43
N PRO A 202 4.81 15.43 -3.07
CA PRO A 202 5.20 14.07 -2.71
C PRO A 202 4.47 13.58 -1.46
N ARG A 203 4.53 12.28 -1.18
CA ARG A 203 3.93 11.70 0.02
C ARG A 203 4.97 11.47 1.10
N PHE A 204 6.18 11.09 0.75
CA PHE A 204 7.19 10.61 1.69
C PHE A 204 6.58 9.53 2.61
N TYR A 205 6.43 9.81 3.90
CA TYR A 205 5.69 8.97 4.84
C TYR A 205 4.21 9.37 5.03
N GLU A 206 3.80 10.55 4.56
CA GLU A 206 2.43 11.06 4.68
C GLU A 206 1.43 10.19 3.91
N TYR A 207 0.17 10.37 4.27
CA TYR A 207 -0.93 9.53 3.82
C TYR A 207 -2.01 10.33 3.08
N ASP A 208 -2.57 9.67 2.06
CA ASP A 208 -3.85 10.00 1.45
C ASP A 208 -4.57 8.69 1.11
N PHE A 209 -5.89 8.78 0.93
CA PHE A 209 -6.74 7.64 0.64
C PHE A 209 -6.27 6.84 -0.59
N LEU A 210 -5.70 7.49 -1.62
CA LEU A 210 -5.26 6.83 -2.85
C LEU A 210 -4.03 5.95 -2.59
N ARG A 211 -3.09 6.37 -1.73
CA ARG A 211 -1.94 5.54 -1.33
C ARG A 211 -2.39 4.23 -0.67
N GLY A 212 -3.32 4.31 0.29
CA GLY A 212 -3.86 3.13 0.96
C GLY A 212 -4.67 2.23 0.03
N PHE A 213 -5.53 2.82 -0.82
CA PHE A 213 -6.31 2.07 -1.80
C PHE A 213 -5.42 1.34 -2.81
N TYR A 214 -4.38 2.02 -3.32
CA TYR A 214 -3.42 1.43 -4.25
C TYR A 214 -2.75 0.19 -3.63
N PHE A 215 -2.30 0.27 -2.38
CA PHE A 215 -1.76 -0.88 -1.67
C PHE A 215 -2.77 -2.04 -1.59
N LEU A 216 -4.01 -1.78 -1.17
CA LEU A 216 -5.04 -2.82 -1.06
C LEU A 216 -5.30 -3.50 -2.40
N VAL A 217 -5.44 -2.74 -3.48
CA VAL A 217 -5.67 -3.31 -4.82
C VAL A 217 -4.48 -4.15 -5.26
N LYS A 218 -3.24 -3.65 -5.12
CA LYS A 218 -2.05 -4.42 -5.51
C LYS A 218 -1.88 -5.69 -4.68
N TRP A 219 -2.21 -5.65 -3.38
CA TRP A 219 -2.16 -6.84 -2.53
C TRP A 219 -3.22 -7.88 -2.94
N ARG A 220 -4.43 -7.44 -3.28
CA ARG A 220 -5.51 -8.29 -3.82
C ARG A 220 -5.09 -8.93 -5.14
N ASP A 221 -4.53 -8.15 -6.05
CA ASP A 221 -4.18 -8.59 -7.40
C ASP A 221 -3.07 -9.66 -7.39
N LEU A 222 -2.22 -9.70 -6.34
CA LEU A 222 -1.26 -10.80 -6.14
C LEU A 222 -1.95 -12.14 -5.82
N GLY A 223 -3.22 -12.13 -5.39
CA GLY A 223 -4.03 -13.32 -5.18
C GLY A 223 -3.74 -14.10 -3.90
N LEU A 224 -2.78 -13.65 -3.07
CA LEU A 224 -2.41 -14.32 -1.82
C LEU A 224 -3.14 -13.75 -0.60
N GLY A 225 -3.62 -12.50 -0.67
CA GLY A 225 -4.18 -11.83 0.48
C GLY A 225 -5.55 -12.36 0.90
N LYS A 226 -5.79 -12.45 2.21
CA LYS A 226 -7.02 -12.95 2.84
C LYS A 226 -7.95 -11.83 3.30
N PHE A 227 -8.37 -10.97 2.36
CA PHE A 227 -9.27 -9.85 2.62
C PHE A 227 -10.15 -9.53 1.38
N PHE A 228 -11.14 -8.66 1.56
CA PHE A 228 -12.02 -8.17 0.52
C PHE A 228 -12.10 -6.64 0.57
N ILE A 229 -12.12 -5.99 -0.59
CA ILE A 229 -12.31 -4.53 -0.69
C ILE A 229 -13.80 -4.30 -1.00
N PRO A 230 -14.58 -3.70 -0.10
CA PRO A 230 -15.99 -3.43 -0.36
C PRO A 230 -16.19 -2.56 -1.59
N ASP A 231 -17.14 -2.92 -2.44
CA ASP A 231 -17.48 -2.14 -3.64
C ASP A 231 -17.82 -0.68 -3.30
N GLU A 232 -18.48 -0.43 -2.16
CA GLU A 232 -18.83 0.92 -1.70
C GLU A 232 -17.58 1.73 -1.35
N LEU A 233 -16.50 1.08 -0.89
CA LEU A 233 -15.22 1.73 -0.67
C LEU A 233 -14.54 2.06 -2.01
N VAL A 234 -14.64 1.17 -3.00
CA VAL A 234 -14.15 1.44 -4.36
C VAL A 234 -14.86 2.66 -4.97
N GLU A 235 -16.18 2.72 -4.85
CA GLU A 235 -16.99 3.85 -5.33
C GLU A 235 -16.67 5.16 -4.60
N GLU A 236 -16.46 5.11 -3.27
CA GLU A 236 -16.04 6.25 -2.47
C GLU A 236 -14.67 6.79 -2.94
N VAL A 237 -13.71 5.90 -3.21
CA VAL A 237 -12.40 6.27 -3.74
C VAL A 237 -12.51 6.88 -5.13
N GLU A 238 -13.27 6.29 -6.05
CA GLU A 238 -13.51 6.88 -7.38
C GLU A 238 -14.07 8.30 -7.28
N ALA A 239 -15.07 8.51 -6.42
CA ALA A 239 -15.68 9.82 -6.20
C ALA A 239 -14.68 10.84 -5.61
N LEU A 240 -13.77 10.40 -4.73
CA LEU A 240 -12.70 11.25 -4.20
C LEU A 240 -11.66 11.60 -5.26
N VAL A 241 -11.18 10.62 -6.06
CA VAL A 241 -10.24 10.89 -7.16
C VAL A 241 -10.85 11.83 -8.18
N ALA A 242 -12.13 11.65 -8.53
CA ALA A 242 -12.83 12.48 -9.51
C ALA A 242 -12.82 13.97 -9.14
N ARG A 243 -12.75 14.34 -7.85
CA ARG A 243 -12.63 15.74 -7.42
C ARG A 243 -11.32 16.36 -7.92
N GLN A 244 -10.25 15.58 -8.02
CA GLN A 244 -8.93 16.06 -8.43
C GLN A 244 -8.54 15.61 -9.83
N MET A 245 -9.39 14.89 -10.55
CA MET A 245 -9.09 14.43 -11.91
C MET A 245 -9.42 15.51 -12.94
N THR A 246 -8.48 15.77 -13.84
CA THR A 246 -8.65 16.62 -15.03
C THR A 246 -8.34 15.82 -16.30
N ALA A 247 -8.51 16.42 -17.48
CA ALA A 247 -8.09 15.80 -18.74
C ALA A 247 -6.57 15.52 -18.82
N GLU A 248 -5.76 16.29 -18.09
CA GLU A 248 -4.29 16.15 -18.06
C GLU A 248 -3.82 15.18 -16.96
N GLY A 249 -4.69 14.84 -16.02
CA GLY A 249 -4.40 13.95 -14.89
C GLY A 249 -4.86 14.51 -13.55
N ILE A 250 -4.35 13.92 -12.48
CA ILE A 250 -4.64 14.32 -11.09
C ILE A 250 -3.99 15.67 -10.82
N GLN A 251 -4.81 16.68 -10.55
CA GLN A 251 -4.41 18.01 -10.13
C GLN A 251 -4.34 18.11 -8.60
N LEU A 252 -3.19 18.53 -8.09
CA LEU A 252 -3.02 18.80 -6.66
C LEU A 252 -3.74 20.10 -6.27
N ARG A 253 -4.31 20.14 -5.06
CA ARG A 253 -5.08 21.29 -4.55
C ARG A 253 -4.38 22.08 -3.47
N ARG A 254 -3.15 21.69 -3.11
CA ARG A 254 -2.43 22.25 -1.96
C ARG A 254 -0.93 22.11 -2.11
N TYR A 255 -0.24 22.87 -1.26
CA TYR A 255 1.20 22.75 -1.06
C TYR A 255 1.55 21.68 -0.02
N HIS A 256 2.62 20.90 -0.25
CA HIS A 256 3.11 19.94 0.75
C HIS A 256 4.18 20.57 1.65
N LEU A 257 3.77 20.97 2.86
CA LEU A 257 4.65 21.04 4.03
C LEU A 257 3.83 20.70 5.28
N CYS A 258 3.83 19.42 5.65
CA CYS A 258 3.04 18.96 6.78
C CYS A 258 3.72 19.28 8.13
N ASP A 259 5.04 19.13 8.22
CA ASP A 259 5.81 19.48 9.41
C ASP A 259 6.68 20.69 9.13
N LYS A 260 6.42 21.77 9.86
CA LYS A 260 7.21 23.01 9.80
C LYS A 260 8.41 22.96 10.74
N ARG A 261 8.55 21.90 11.55
CA ARG A 261 9.66 21.70 12.47
C ARG A 261 10.54 20.54 12.04
N SER A 262 11.80 20.64 12.43
CA SER A 262 12.80 19.60 12.20
C SER A 262 13.78 19.54 13.36
N TYR A 263 14.35 18.38 13.62
CA TYR A 263 15.48 18.24 14.53
C TYR A 263 16.76 18.61 13.76
N ASN A 264 17.40 19.70 14.15
CA ASN A 264 18.44 20.36 13.38
C ASN A 264 19.76 20.39 14.17
N PRO A 265 20.92 20.25 13.49
CA PRO A 265 22.21 20.46 14.12
C PRO A 265 22.46 21.95 14.35
N ALA A 266 23.05 22.28 15.49
CA ALA A 266 23.62 23.59 15.79
C ALA A 266 25.13 23.62 15.47
N PRO A 267 25.74 24.80 15.25
CA PRO A 267 27.16 24.93 14.97
C PRO A 267 28.10 24.38 16.05
N ASP A 268 27.62 24.29 17.30
CA ASP A 268 28.36 23.73 18.44
C ASP A 268 28.28 22.19 18.52
N GLY A 269 27.60 21.54 17.58
CA GLY A 269 27.42 20.09 17.52
C GLY A 269 26.20 19.58 18.28
N THR A 270 25.49 20.43 19.02
CA THR A 270 24.23 20.07 19.67
C THR A 270 23.08 19.96 18.67
N TRP A 271 21.97 19.34 19.08
CA TRP A 271 20.79 19.18 18.23
C TRP A 271 19.53 19.68 18.93
N GLY A 272 18.66 20.32 18.19
CA GLY A 272 17.45 20.92 18.73
C GLY A 272 16.34 21.05 17.69
N TRP A 273 15.11 21.20 18.17
CA TRP A 273 13.96 21.42 17.29
C TRP A 273 13.94 22.86 16.76
N GLY A 274 14.07 23.03 15.45
CA GLY A 274 13.98 24.31 14.75
C GLY A 274 13.01 24.27 13.56
N GLU A 275 13.12 25.23 12.66
CA GLU A 275 12.34 25.26 11.42
C GLU A 275 12.84 24.19 10.43
N ALA A 276 11.90 23.56 9.73
CA ALA A 276 12.22 22.67 8.62
C ALA A 276 12.63 23.48 7.39
N SER A 277 13.50 22.91 6.56
CA SER A 277 13.90 23.50 5.28
C SER A 277 13.43 22.65 4.10
N GLU A 278 13.43 23.23 2.91
CA GLU A 278 12.93 22.59 1.68
C GLU A 278 13.86 22.90 0.50
N PHE A 279 13.86 22.02 -0.49
CA PHE A 279 14.63 22.17 -1.73
C PHE A 279 13.75 22.53 -2.92
N ASP A 280 14.38 23.07 -3.97
CA ASP A 280 13.65 23.62 -5.12
C ASP A 280 12.77 22.59 -5.84
N LEU A 281 13.23 21.35 -5.97
CA LEU A 281 12.44 20.31 -6.63
C LEU A 281 11.18 19.96 -5.84
N LEU A 282 11.26 19.90 -4.51
CA LEU A 282 10.08 19.72 -3.65
C LEU A 282 9.05 20.82 -3.90
N LYS A 283 9.49 22.08 -3.93
CA LYS A 283 8.61 23.23 -4.22
C LYS A 283 8.00 23.14 -5.62
N ALA A 284 8.78 22.72 -6.60
CA ALA A 284 8.38 22.67 -8.00
C ALA A 284 7.36 21.57 -8.32
N VAL A 285 7.23 20.53 -7.49
CA VAL A 285 6.28 19.41 -7.74
C VAL A 285 5.04 19.44 -6.87
N SER A 286 5.00 20.33 -5.88
CA SER A 286 4.05 20.25 -4.79
C SER A 286 3.23 21.52 -4.61
N PHE A 287 2.76 22.17 -5.67
CA PHE A 287 1.97 23.40 -5.56
C PHE A 287 0.50 23.19 -5.98
N ASN A 288 -0.39 24.06 -5.49
CA ASN A 288 -1.80 24.04 -5.89
C ASN A 288 -1.93 24.28 -7.40
N GLY A 289 -2.58 23.35 -8.11
CA GLY A 289 -2.77 23.38 -9.55
C GLY A 289 -1.79 22.50 -10.32
N SER A 290 -0.75 21.93 -9.70
CA SER A 290 0.20 21.07 -10.40
C SER A 290 -0.44 19.74 -10.81
N ILE A 291 -0.08 19.24 -12.00
CA ILE A 291 -0.48 17.91 -12.47
C ILE A 291 0.51 16.88 -11.96
N CYS A 292 0.01 15.89 -11.23
CA CYS A 292 0.80 14.80 -10.67
C CYS A 292 0.72 13.56 -11.57
N LEU A 293 1.63 13.48 -12.55
CA LEU A 293 1.71 12.34 -13.46
C LEU A 293 1.97 10.99 -12.76
N PRO A 294 2.89 10.89 -11.77
CA PRO A 294 3.13 9.61 -11.08
C PRO A 294 1.86 9.04 -10.41
N LEU A 295 1.07 9.88 -9.75
CA LEU A 295 -0.17 9.43 -9.11
C LEU A 295 -1.29 9.17 -10.11
N THR A 296 -1.32 9.91 -11.22
CA THR A 296 -2.25 9.65 -12.33
C THR A 296 -2.01 8.26 -12.91
N LYS A 297 -0.75 7.89 -13.13
CA LYS A 297 -0.36 6.54 -13.56
C LYS A 297 -0.79 5.49 -12.54
N LYS A 298 -0.45 5.67 -11.26
CA LYS A 298 -0.87 4.74 -10.19
C LYS A 298 -2.38 4.55 -10.13
N TRP A 299 -3.18 5.63 -10.29
CA TRP A 299 -4.63 5.52 -10.34
C TRP A 299 -5.11 4.72 -11.55
N ASN A 300 -4.55 4.96 -12.74
CA ASN A 300 -4.91 4.23 -13.96
C ASN A 300 -4.65 2.72 -13.86
N GLU A 301 -3.70 2.30 -13.04
CA GLU A 301 -3.42 0.88 -12.78
C GLU A 301 -4.46 0.19 -11.90
N VAL A 302 -5.15 0.93 -11.03
CA VAL A 302 -6.01 0.36 -9.97
C VAL A 302 -7.48 0.78 -10.05
N LYS A 303 -7.82 1.73 -10.92
CA LYS A 303 -9.20 2.19 -11.10
C LYS A 303 -10.09 1.07 -11.62
N PRO A 304 -11.38 1.04 -11.25
CA PRO A 304 -12.36 0.18 -11.90
C PRO A 304 -12.36 0.40 -13.41
N LYS A 305 -12.47 -0.69 -14.15
CA LYS A 305 -12.48 -0.64 -15.62
C LYS A 305 -13.91 -0.45 -16.10
N THR A 306 -14.08 0.21 -17.23
CA THR A 306 -15.35 0.18 -17.96
C THR A 306 -15.21 -0.82 -19.10
N ALA A 307 -16.24 -1.65 -19.31
CA ALA A 307 -16.28 -2.60 -20.41
C ALA A 307 -17.60 -2.52 -21.17
N LEU A 308 -17.55 -2.80 -22.47
CA LEU A 308 -18.70 -3.03 -23.31
C LEU A 308 -18.98 -4.55 -23.37
N VAL A 309 -20.25 -4.93 -23.23
CA VAL A 309 -20.69 -6.31 -23.40
C VAL A 309 -20.73 -6.63 -24.89
N THR A 310 -19.94 -7.60 -25.33
CA THR A 310 -19.86 -8.01 -26.75
C THR A 310 -20.73 -9.23 -27.06
N LYS A 311 -21.05 -10.04 -26.03
CA LYS A 311 -21.90 -11.22 -26.12
C LYS A 311 -22.88 -11.23 -24.96
N ALA A 312 -24.13 -11.60 -25.23
CA ALA A 312 -25.14 -11.77 -24.19
C ALA A 312 -24.68 -12.83 -23.19
N TYR A 313 -25.06 -12.64 -21.92
CA TYR A 313 -24.89 -13.65 -20.89
C TYR A 313 -26.13 -13.65 -20.00
N GLU A 314 -26.70 -14.82 -19.76
CA GLU A 314 -27.84 -15.01 -18.87
C GLU A 314 -27.38 -15.81 -17.65
N ILE A 315 -27.87 -15.42 -16.47
CA ILE A 315 -27.56 -16.14 -15.23
C ILE A 315 -27.94 -17.62 -15.33
N THR A 316 -27.05 -18.46 -14.84
CA THR A 316 -27.21 -19.91 -14.80
C THR A 316 -27.90 -20.35 -13.52
N TYR A 317 -27.57 -19.69 -12.40
CA TYR A 317 -28.03 -20.06 -11.06
C TYR A 317 -28.98 -19.01 -10.49
N LYS A 318 -30.27 -19.36 -10.37
CA LYS A 318 -31.30 -18.48 -9.78
C LYS A 318 -31.17 -18.31 -8.26
N ASN A 319 -30.51 -19.25 -7.60
CA ASN A 319 -30.22 -19.21 -6.16
C ASN A 319 -28.71 -19.32 -5.94
N PRO A 320 -27.98 -18.19 -6.02
CA PRO A 320 -26.51 -18.20 -5.98
C PRO A 320 -25.99 -18.59 -4.59
N LEU A 321 -24.86 -19.29 -4.58
CA LEU A 321 -24.13 -19.63 -3.36
C LEU A 321 -23.56 -18.36 -2.71
N LYS A 322 -23.93 -18.11 -1.46
CA LYS A 322 -23.40 -17.01 -0.64
C LYS A 322 -22.83 -17.56 0.66
N LEU A 323 -21.58 -17.21 0.93
CA LEU A 323 -20.77 -17.79 1.99
C LEU A 323 -20.10 -16.70 2.81
N ASN A 324 -19.96 -16.96 4.10
CA ASN A 324 -19.19 -16.15 5.03
C ASN A 324 -17.87 -16.85 5.38
N ILE A 325 -16.89 -16.07 5.82
CA ILE A 325 -15.69 -16.61 6.45
C ILE A 325 -16.06 -17.58 7.58
N GLY A 326 -15.42 -18.75 7.62
CA GLY A 326 -15.68 -19.82 8.58
C GLY A 326 -16.74 -20.83 8.15
N ASP A 327 -17.53 -20.55 7.11
CA ASP A 327 -18.45 -21.54 6.56
C ASP A 327 -17.68 -22.76 6.02
N VAL A 328 -18.25 -23.95 6.15
CA VAL A 328 -17.68 -25.19 5.60
C VAL A 328 -18.48 -25.60 4.38
N VAL A 329 -17.78 -25.86 3.29
CA VAL A 329 -18.35 -26.32 2.03
C VAL A 329 -17.81 -27.68 1.63
N LYS A 330 -18.64 -28.47 0.95
CA LYS A 330 -18.24 -29.71 0.30
C LYS A 330 -17.75 -29.40 -1.11
N ILE A 331 -16.52 -29.81 -1.42
CA ILE A 331 -15.96 -29.77 -2.77
C ILE A 331 -16.56 -30.94 -3.57
N GLU A 332 -17.33 -30.61 -4.62
CA GLU A 332 -17.93 -31.62 -5.51
C GLU A 332 -17.06 -31.87 -6.74
N LYS A 333 -16.48 -30.82 -7.34
CA LYS A 333 -15.53 -30.91 -8.45
C LYS A 333 -14.68 -29.65 -8.56
N ARG A 334 -13.55 -29.74 -9.27
CA ARG A 334 -12.73 -28.60 -9.67
C ARG A 334 -12.88 -28.36 -11.17
N GLU A 335 -12.79 -27.10 -11.57
CA GLU A 335 -12.85 -26.72 -12.98
C GLU A 335 -11.66 -27.31 -13.74
N SER A 336 -11.92 -27.83 -14.93
CA SER A 336 -10.90 -28.42 -15.80
C SER A 336 -10.74 -27.65 -17.12
N ASP A 337 -11.63 -26.71 -17.43
CA ASP A 337 -11.43 -25.76 -18.53
C ASP A 337 -10.21 -24.86 -18.24
N PRO A 338 -9.17 -24.86 -19.12
CA PRO A 338 -8.00 -24.00 -18.98
C PRO A 338 -8.32 -22.51 -18.79
N ASP A 339 -9.42 -22.02 -19.37
CA ASP A 339 -9.81 -20.61 -19.28
C ASP A 339 -10.32 -20.22 -17.88
N PHE A 340 -10.68 -21.22 -17.06
CA PHE A 340 -11.37 -21.08 -15.77
C PHE A 340 -10.69 -21.88 -14.65
N LEU A 341 -9.42 -22.28 -14.83
CA LEU A 341 -8.66 -22.94 -13.77
C LEU A 341 -8.58 -22.06 -12.53
N GLY A 342 -8.91 -22.65 -11.37
CA GLY A 342 -9.01 -21.97 -10.09
C GLY A 342 -10.44 -21.87 -9.53
N TRP A 343 -11.45 -22.22 -10.32
CA TRP A 343 -12.82 -22.37 -9.82
C TRP A 343 -13.07 -23.77 -9.24
N VAL A 344 -13.75 -23.81 -8.09
CA VAL A 344 -14.13 -25.04 -7.37
C VAL A 344 -15.64 -25.04 -7.22
N TYR A 345 -16.30 -26.13 -7.63
CA TYR A 345 -17.73 -26.28 -7.48
C TYR A 345 -18.05 -26.90 -6.13
N CYS A 346 -18.82 -26.18 -5.34
CA CYS A 346 -19.07 -26.52 -3.94
C CYS A 346 -20.55 -26.56 -3.61
N SER A 347 -20.90 -27.30 -2.56
CA SER A 347 -22.18 -27.22 -1.86
C SER A 347 -22.02 -26.82 -0.41
N ASP A 348 -22.96 -26.03 0.11
CA ASP A 348 -23.03 -25.70 1.53
C ASP A 348 -23.93 -26.67 2.31
N SER A 349 -24.06 -26.47 3.62
CA SER A 349 -24.92 -27.28 4.51
C SER A 349 -26.42 -27.17 4.19
N ARG A 350 -26.85 -26.16 3.42
CA ARG A 350 -28.22 -25.97 2.94
C ARG A 350 -28.47 -26.71 1.62
N GLY A 351 -27.44 -27.29 1.02
CA GLY A 351 -27.48 -27.92 -0.30
C GLY A 351 -27.49 -26.94 -1.46
N ILE A 352 -27.22 -25.65 -1.22
CA ILE A 352 -27.03 -24.64 -2.28
C ILE A 352 -25.68 -24.91 -2.93
N ARG A 353 -25.64 -24.86 -4.27
CA ARG A 353 -24.45 -25.16 -5.06
C ARG A 353 -23.99 -23.96 -5.86
N GLY A 354 -22.70 -23.86 -6.09
CA GLY A 354 -22.12 -22.80 -6.92
C GLY A 354 -20.61 -22.91 -7.07
N TRP A 355 -20.07 -22.14 -8.00
CA TRP A 355 -18.63 -21.99 -8.18
C TRP A 355 -18.07 -20.97 -7.21
N ILE A 356 -16.95 -21.32 -6.57
CA ILE A 356 -16.16 -20.48 -5.68
C ILE A 356 -14.69 -20.49 -6.12
N SER A 357 -14.02 -19.35 -6.07
CA SER A 357 -12.60 -19.28 -6.36
C SER A 357 -11.83 -20.03 -5.27
N GLU A 358 -10.86 -20.85 -5.65
CA GLU A 358 -10.00 -21.59 -4.71
C GLU A 358 -9.29 -20.64 -3.73
N ARG A 359 -9.09 -19.37 -4.10
CA ARG A 359 -8.50 -18.33 -3.24
C ARG A 359 -9.38 -17.94 -2.04
N TYR A 360 -10.60 -18.47 -1.96
CA TYR A 360 -11.55 -18.29 -0.87
C TYR A 360 -11.66 -19.54 0.00
N LEU A 361 -10.91 -20.61 -0.31
CA LEU A 361 -10.92 -21.88 0.40
C LEU A 361 -9.61 -22.09 1.15
N ASN A 362 -9.69 -22.69 2.33
CA ASN A 362 -8.51 -23.18 3.05
C ASN A 362 -8.15 -24.56 2.52
N GLU A 363 -7.02 -24.69 1.84
CA GLU A 363 -6.53 -25.98 1.37
C GLU A 363 -5.66 -26.71 2.42
N ASP A 364 -5.33 -26.04 3.53
CA ASP A 364 -4.62 -26.65 4.64
C ASP A 364 -5.56 -27.52 5.49
N SER A 365 -5.45 -28.84 5.27
CA SER A 365 -5.64 -29.95 6.21
C SER A 365 -7.01 -30.13 6.90
N SER A 366 -8.00 -30.61 6.15
CA SER A 366 -8.95 -31.60 6.70
C SER A 366 -8.61 -33.00 6.22
N SER A 367 -8.69 -33.98 7.12
CA SER A 367 -8.52 -35.42 6.82
C SER A 367 -9.57 -35.97 5.85
N ASP A 368 -10.54 -35.15 5.47
CA ASP A 368 -11.52 -35.41 4.44
C ASP A 368 -11.29 -34.43 3.28
N ALA A 369 -10.72 -34.93 2.18
CA ALA A 369 -10.40 -34.15 0.98
C ALA A 369 -11.65 -33.57 0.28
N ALA A 370 -12.85 -33.93 0.73
CA ALA A 370 -14.11 -33.46 0.19
C ALA A 370 -14.65 -32.20 0.88
N MET A 371 -14.06 -31.71 1.98
CA MET A 371 -14.56 -30.53 2.70
C MET A 371 -13.49 -29.43 2.75
N SER A 372 -13.90 -28.16 2.73
CA SER A 372 -13.00 -27.02 2.92
C SER A 372 -13.70 -25.88 3.64
N MET A 373 -12.92 -25.11 4.39
CA MET A 373 -13.40 -23.93 5.11
C MET A 373 -13.21 -22.68 4.26
N VAL A 374 -14.23 -21.84 4.22
CA VAL A 374 -14.23 -20.56 3.53
C VAL A 374 -13.39 -19.57 4.34
N ILE A 375 -12.39 -18.96 3.71
CA ILE A 375 -11.46 -18.01 4.35
C ILE A 375 -11.77 -16.55 4.04
N LYS A 376 -12.79 -16.28 3.20
CA LYS A 376 -13.26 -14.96 2.79
C LYS A 376 -14.75 -15.02 2.47
N ASN A 377 -15.50 -13.98 2.80
CA ASN A 377 -16.88 -13.86 2.32
C ASN A 377 -16.91 -13.93 0.78
N TYR A 378 -17.89 -14.64 0.24
CA TYR A 378 -18.00 -14.90 -1.19
C TYR A 378 -19.46 -14.86 -1.65
N ASP A 379 -19.69 -14.27 -2.82
CA ASP A 379 -20.99 -14.20 -3.48
C ASP A 379 -20.87 -14.71 -4.93
N ALA A 380 -21.54 -15.83 -5.22
CA ALA A 380 -21.58 -16.44 -6.54
C ALA A 380 -22.64 -15.83 -7.47
N THR A 381 -23.24 -14.68 -7.11
CA THR A 381 -24.25 -14.01 -7.94
C THR A 381 -23.68 -13.70 -9.32
N GLU A 382 -24.30 -14.22 -10.37
CA GLU A 382 -24.02 -13.90 -11.77
C GLU A 382 -24.86 -12.70 -12.23
N LEU A 383 -24.43 -11.99 -13.28
CA LEU A 383 -25.14 -10.83 -13.80
C LEU A 383 -25.57 -11.04 -15.26
N THR A 384 -26.89 -11.08 -15.49
CA THR A 384 -27.44 -11.09 -16.85
C THR A 384 -27.14 -9.76 -17.55
N VAL A 385 -26.61 -9.84 -18.77
CA VAL A 385 -26.26 -8.68 -19.61
C VAL A 385 -26.57 -8.92 -21.08
N ALA A 386 -27.00 -7.88 -21.78
CA ALA A 386 -27.19 -7.87 -23.23
C ALA A 386 -26.01 -7.20 -23.96
N PRO A 387 -25.78 -7.52 -25.25
CA PRO A 387 -24.76 -6.85 -26.06
C PRO A 387 -24.97 -5.33 -26.11
N ASN A 388 -23.85 -4.60 -26.18
CA ASN A 388 -23.75 -3.15 -26.15
C ASN A 388 -24.06 -2.47 -24.80
N GLU A 389 -24.37 -3.24 -23.75
CA GLU A 389 -24.40 -2.68 -22.40
C GLU A 389 -23.00 -2.27 -21.94
N LYS A 390 -22.93 -1.17 -21.18
CA LYS A 390 -21.71 -0.77 -20.47
C LYS A 390 -21.78 -1.24 -19.03
N VAL A 391 -20.72 -1.89 -18.58
CA VAL A 391 -20.56 -2.36 -17.20
C VAL A 391 -19.28 -1.80 -16.58
N LYS A 392 -19.31 -1.61 -15.27
CA LYS A 392 -18.11 -1.34 -14.46
C LYS A 392 -17.57 -2.66 -13.92
N ILE A 393 -16.28 -2.90 -14.07
CA ILE A 393 -15.56 -4.05 -13.51
C ILE A 393 -14.78 -3.59 -12.27
N TYR A 394 -15.05 -4.19 -11.11
CA TYR A 394 -14.32 -3.90 -9.87
C TYR A 394 -13.04 -4.73 -9.75
N TYR A 395 -13.12 -6.00 -10.13
CA TYR A 395 -11.99 -6.93 -10.17
C TYR A 395 -12.30 -8.12 -11.08
N GLU A 396 -11.24 -8.82 -11.46
CA GLU A 396 -11.28 -10.00 -12.31
C GLU A 396 -10.70 -11.19 -11.54
N GLU A 397 -11.26 -12.38 -11.75
CA GLU A 397 -10.80 -13.61 -11.12
C GLU A 397 -11.05 -14.79 -12.07
N PHE A 398 -9.97 -15.52 -12.39
CA PHE A 398 -10.00 -16.76 -13.19
C PHE A 398 -10.97 -16.73 -14.39
N GLY A 399 -10.85 -15.72 -15.25
CA GLY A 399 -11.66 -15.60 -16.47
C GLY A 399 -13.06 -14.98 -16.27
N TRP A 400 -13.40 -14.51 -15.08
CA TRP A 400 -14.65 -13.82 -14.76
C TRP A 400 -14.39 -12.41 -14.20
N ALA A 401 -15.38 -11.54 -14.32
CA ALA A 401 -15.31 -10.16 -13.86
C ALA A 401 -16.49 -9.84 -12.93
N TRP A 402 -16.20 -9.47 -11.67
CA TRP A 402 -17.21 -8.93 -10.76
C TRP A 402 -17.57 -7.52 -11.21
N SER A 403 -18.82 -7.36 -11.64
CA SER A 403 -19.25 -6.20 -12.41
C SER A 403 -20.54 -5.58 -11.89
N LYS A 404 -20.77 -4.30 -12.21
CA LYS A 404 -22.03 -3.57 -11.98
C LYS A 404 -22.55 -2.98 -13.28
N ASN A 405 -23.83 -3.18 -13.56
CA ASN A 405 -24.49 -2.58 -14.72
C ASN A 405 -25.08 -1.19 -14.39
N ALA A 406 -25.66 -0.52 -15.39
CA ALA A 406 -26.24 0.81 -15.24
C ALA A 406 -27.46 0.86 -14.29
N LEU A 407 -28.14 -0.27 -14.06
CA LEU A 407 -29.25 -0.39 -13.10
C LEU A 407 -28.76 -0.60 -11.66
N GLY A 408 -27.44 -0.72 -11.47
CA GLY A 408 -26.82 -0.93 -10.18
C GLY A 408 -26.78 -2.39 -9.71
N ALA A 409 -27.28 -3.34 -10.52
CA ALA A 409 -27.17 -4.77 -10.23
C ALA A 409 -25.71 -5.21 -10.37
N LYS A 410 -25.28 -6.08 -9.44
CA LYS A 410 -23.91 -6.58 -9.34
C LYS A 410 -23.87 -8.09 -9.52
N GLY A 411 -22.80 -8.58 -10.14
CA GLY A 411 -22.56 -10.01 -10.28
C GLY A 411 -21.39 -10.34 -11.20
N TRP A 412 -21.04 -11.62 -11.26
CA TRP A 412 -20.02 -12.17 -12.14
C TRP A 412 -20.51 -12.23 -13.59
N ILE A 413 -19.63 -11.80 -14.51
CA ILE A 413 -19.79 -11.95 -15.95
C ILE A 413 -18.55 -12.66 -16.51
N PRO A 414 -18.69 -13.63 -17.44
CA PRO A 414 -17.54 -14.22 -18.12
C PRO A 414 -16.75 -13.13 -18.86
N LYS A 415 -15.44 -13.05 -18.65
CA LYS A 415 -14.59 -12.02 -19.27
C LYS A 415 -14.61 -12.07 -20.79
N LYS A 416 -14.81 -13.26 -21.38
CA LYS A 416 -14.98 -13.46 -22.83
C LYS A 416 -16.20 -12.75 -23.43
N SER A 417 -17.14 -12.30 -22.61
CA SER A 417 -18.31 -11.51 -23.01
C SER A 417 -18.07 -10.01 -22.92
N LEU A 418 -16.88 -9.57 -22.48
CA LEU A 418 -16.55 -8.18 -22.21
C LEU A 418 -15.36 -7.69 -23.05
N GLN A 419 -15.44 -6.42 -23.48
CA GLN A 419 -14.32 -5.69 -24.07
C GLN A 419 -14.05 -4.44 -23.22
N VAL A 420 -12.89 -4.37 -22.58
CA VAL A 420 -12.47 -3.20 -21.80
C VAL A 420 -12.29 -2.00 -22.74
N LEU A 421 -12.82 -0.85 -22.33
CA LEU A 421 -12.80 0.43 -23.05
C LEU A 421 -11.58 1.28 -22.75
#